data_AF-K8AC63-F1
#
_entry.id   AF-K8AC63-F1
#
_cell.length_a   1.000
_cell.length_b   1.000
_cell.length_c   1.000
_cell.angle_alpha   90.00
_cell.angle_beta   90.00
_cell.angle_gamma   90.00
#
_symmetry.space_group_name_H-M   'P 1'
#
loop_
_entity.id
_entity.type
_entity.pdbx_description
1 polymer ?
#
loop_
_entity_poly.entity_id
_entity_poly.type
_entity_poly.pdbx_seq_one_letter_code
_entity_poly.pdbx_strand_id
1 'polypeptide(L)'
;MGLVYKDDEDLNFLQHCTEVQLQVIARLLTYDENGKQRLASELLKHQQFQALDSHPERHRRCWQLIAGELQHFGGDSIANKGHGLLYRSVLHDLKSISGQRAKRSLLDQMKRR
;
A
#
# COMPACT_ATOMS: atom_id res chain seq x y z
N MET A 1 -1.05 8.41 -18.37
CA MET A 1 -0.09 7.37 -17.94
C MET A 1 -0.89 6.38 -17.11
N GLY A 2 -0.95 5.11 -17.51
CA GLY A 2 -1.66 4.10 -16.71
C GLY A 2 -0.89 3.78 -15.44
N LEU A 3 -1.60 3.34 -14.41
CA LEU A 3 -1.00 2.81 -13.18
C LEU A 3 -0.28 1.49 -13.49
N VAL A 4 1.06 1.50 -13.46
CA VAL A 4 1.87 0.32 -13.76
C VAL A 4 2.87 0.11 -12.63
N TYR A 5 2.82 -1.06 -12.01
CA TYR A 5 3.82 -1.49 -11.05
C TYR A 5 5.15 -1.77 -11.74
N LYS A 6 6.24 -1.21 -11.22
CA LYS A 6 7.60 -1.60 -11.57
C LYS A 6 8.16 -2.48 -10.46
N ASP A 7 8.80 -3.58 -10.83
CA ASP A 7 9.37 -4.52 -9.86
C ASP A 7 10.30 -3.80 -8.88
N ASP A 8 10.02 -3.94 -7.58
CA ASP A 8 10.68 -3.25 -6.48
C ASP A 8 10.74 -4.20 -5.27
N GLU A 9 11.94 -4.64 -4.93
CA GLU A 9 12.16 -5.61 -3.83
C GLU A 9 11.61 -5.09 -2.49
N ASP A 10 11.63 -3.77 -2.29
CA ASP A 10 11.10 -3.14 -1.07
C ASP A 10 9.57 -3.21 -0.98
N LEU A 11 8.88 -3.44 -2.10
CA LEU A 11 7.41 -3.54 -2.18
C LEU A 11 6.91 -4.97 -2.29
N ASN A 12 7.80 -5.95 -2.48
CA ASN A 12 7.44 -7.36 -2.61
C ASN A 12 6.72 -7.93 -1.37
N PHE A 13 6.83 -7.31 -0.19
CA PHE A 13 6.07 -7.74 0.99
C PHE A 13 4.55 -7.59 0.81
N LEU A 14 4.09 -6.68 -0.06
CA LEU A 14 2.66 -6.43 -0.31
C LEU A 14 1.94 -7.68 -0.83
N GLN A 15 2.61 -8.54 -1.59
CA GLN A 15 2.05 -9.80 -2.06
C GLN A 15 1.69 -10.77 -0.92
N HIS A 16 2.33 -10.60 0.25
CA HIS A 16 2.12 -11.41 1.44
C HIS A 16 1.16 -10.77 2.45
N CYS A 17 0.72 -9.53 2.20
CA CYS A 17 -0.24 -8.86 3.05
C CYS A 17 -1.64 -9.50 2.96
N THR A 18 -2.38 -9.40 4.07
CA THR A 18 -3.79 -9.80 4.08
C THR A 18 -4.65 -8.75 3.37
N GLU A 19 -5.88 -9.13 3.01
CA GLU A 19 -6.84 -8.21 2.41
C GLU A 19 -7.03 -6.94 3.24
N VAL A 20 -7.22 -7.09 4.56
CA VAL A 20 -7.42 -5.96 5.47
C VAL A 20 -6.20 -5.04 5.49
N GLN A 21 -4.99 -5.61 5.48
CA GLN A 21 -3.76 -4.83 5.44
C GLN A 21 -3.64 -4.03 4.14
N LEU A 22 -3.89 -4.66 3.00
CA LEU A 22 -3.84 -4.00 1.69
C LEU A 22 -4.93 -2.94 1.53
N GLN A 23 -6.12 -3.17 2.09
CA GLN A 23 -7.21 -2.20 2.12
C GLN A 23 -6.81 -0.93 2.89
N VAL A 24 -6.15 -1.08 4.04
CA VAL A 24 -5.68 0.07 4.83
C VAL A 24 -4.63 0.85 4.04
N ILE A 25 -3.67 0.16 3.41
CA ILE A 25 -2.64 0.79 2.57
C ILE A 25 -3.30 1.55 1.41
N ALA A 26 -4.19 0.90 0.67
CA ALA A 26 -4.92 1.54 -0.43
C ALA A 26 -5.68 2.77 0.06
N ARG A 27 -6.35 2.70 1.22
CA ARG A 27 -7.05 3.86 1.79
C ARG A 27 -6.11 5.02 2.10
N LEU A 28 -4.96 4.77 2.69
CA LEU A 28 -3.96 5.81 3.00
C LEU A 28 -3.39 6.48 1.75
N LEU A 29 -3.31 5.74 0.64
CA LEU A 29 -2.86 6.27 -0.65
C LEU A 29 -3.94 7.10 -1.34
N THR A 30 -5.20 6.71 -1.17
CA THR A 30 -6.31 7.22 -1.97
C THR A 30 -7.19 8.26 -1.24
N TYR A 31 -7.06 8.39 0.08
CA TYR A 31 -7.78 9.35 0.90
C TYR A 31 -6.81 10.20 1.73
N ASP A 32 -7.22 11.43 2.07
CA ASP A 32 -6.51 12.28 3.03
C ASP A 32 -6.95 12.03 4.48
N GLU A 33 -6.34 12.76 5.42
CA GLU A 33 -6.64 12.71 6.85
C GLU A 33 -8.09 13.10 7.20
N ASN A 34 -8.73 13.91 6.34
CA ASN A 34 -10.13 14.32 6.47
C ASN A 34 -11.09 13.30 5.84
N GLY A 35 -10.58 12.18 5.31
CA GLY A 35 -11.34 11.15 4.62
C GLY A 35 -11.82 11.56 3.23
N LYS A 36 -11.28 12.64 2.65
CA LYS A 36 -11.59 13.06 1.29
C LYS A 36 -10.76 12.26 0.29
N GLN A 37 -11.43 11.76 -0.75
CA GLN A 37 -10.76 11.06 -1.83
C GLN A 37 -9.79 11.99 -2.57
N ARG A 38 -8.58 11.51 -2.80
CA ARG A 38 -7.56 12.19 -3.59
C ARG A 38 -7.91 12.12 -5.07
N LEU A 39 -8.08 13.28 -5.70
CA LEU A 39 -8.37 13.40 -7.14
C LEU A 39 -7.24 12.83 -8.01
N ALA A 40 -6.01 12.89 -7.51
CA ALA A 40 -4.83 12.36 -8.17
C ALA A 40 -4.69 10.83 -8.07
N SER A 41 -5.62 10.13 -7.39
CA SER A 41 -5.52 8.69 -7.28
C SER A 41 -5.80 8.02 -8.63
N GLU A 42 -4.82 7.29 -9.14
CA GLU A 42 -4.95 6.49 -10.36
C GLU A 42 -5.49 5.09 -10.04
N LEU A 43 -5.23 4.57 -8.83
CA LEU A 43 -5.78 3.32 -8.33
C LEU A 43 -7.31 3.29 -8.37
N LEU A 44 -7.98 4.34 -7.86
CA LEU A 44 -9.44 4.39 -7.84
C LEU A 44 -10.06 4.55 -9.23
N LYS A 45 -9.30 5.05 -10.21
CA LYS A 45 -9.73 5.18 -11.61
C LYS A 45 -9.43 3.93 -12.43
N HIS A 46 -8.64 2.99 -11.89
CA HIS A 46 -8.20 1.82 -12.64
C HIS A 46 -9.34 0.81 -12.83
N GLN A 47 -9.65 0.46 -14.09
CA GLN A 47 -10.78 -0.40 -14.43
C GLN A 47 -10.76 -1.76 -13.72
N GLN A 48 -9.60 -2.42 -13.64
CA GLN A 48 -9.48 -3.71 -12.92
C GLN A 48 -9.78 -3.57 -11.42
N PHE A 49 -9.40 -2.44 -10.81
CA PHE A 49 -9.65 -2.22 -9.39
C PHE A 49 -11.14 -1.93 -9.13
N GLN A 50 -11.83 -1.26 -10.06
CA GLN A 50 -13.28 -1.03 -10.03
C GLN A 50 -14.09 -2.29 -10.31
N ALA A 51 -13.64 -3.14 -11.25
CA ALA A 51 -14.32 -4.40 -11.58
C ALA A 51 -14.40 -5.38 -10.40
N LEU A 52 -13.54 -5.20 -9.40
CA LEU A 52 -13.46 -6.04 -8.20
C LEU A 52 -14.08 -5.36 -6.95
N ASP A 53 -14.83 -4.28 -7.10
CA ASP A 53 -15.35 -3.49 -5.95
C ASP A 53 -16.18 -4.33 -4.96
N SER A 54 -16.94 -5.30 -5.46
CA SER A 54 -17.74 -6.25 -4.68
C SER A 54 -17.03 -7.56 -4.32
N HIS A 55 -15.75 -7.72 -4.69
CA HIS A 55 -14.99 -8.94 -4.45
C HIS A 55 -14.32 -8.92 -3.07
N PRO A 56 -14.45 -9.98 -2.24
CA PRO A 56 -13.91 -10.00 -0.87
C PRO A 56 -12.38 -9.97 -0.79
N GLU A 57 -11.68 -10.36 -1.86
CA GLU A 57 -10.21 -10.31 -1.98
C GLU A 57 -9.72 -9.28 -3.01
N ARG A 58 -10.47 -8.19 -3.19
CA ARG A 58 -10.16 -7.14 -4.17
C ARG A 58 -8.72 -6.64 -4.04
N HIS A 59 -8.29 -6.32 -2.82
CA HIS A 59 -7.01 -5.68 -2.59
C HIS A 59 -5.85 -6.66 -2.77
N ARG A 60 -6.01 -7.92 -2.33
CA ARG A 60 -5.04 -8.99 -2.61
C ARG A 60 -4.88 -9.25 -4.10
N ARG A 61 -5.97 -9.26 -4.88
CA ARG A 61 -5.90 -9.44 -6.34
C ARG A 61 -5.29 -8.25 -7.06
N CYS A 62 -5.31 -7.08 -6.43
CA CYS A 62 -4.79 -5.83 -6.98
C CYS A 62 -3.54 -5.32 -6.25
N TRP A 63 -2.81 -6.19 -5.54
CA TRP A 63 -1.66 -5.77 -4.73
C TRP A 63 -0.60 -5.02 -5.57
N GLN A 64 -0.42 -5.41 -6.83
CA GLN A 64 0.47 -4.73 -7.77
C GLN A 64 -0.03 -3.32 -8.12
N LEU A 65 -1.34 -3.13 -8.31
CA LEU A 65 -1.90 -1.79 -8.54
C LEU A 65 -1.69 -0.90 -7.32
N ILE A 66 -1.85 -1.45 -6.11
CA ILE A 66 -1.58 -0.72 -4.86
C ILE A 66 -0.10 -0.35 -4.76
N ALA A 67 0.81 -1.25 -5.14
CA ALA A 67 2.24 -0.98 -5.20
C ALA A 67 2.59 0.10 -6.23
N GLY A 68 1.97 0.08 -7.42
CA GLY A 68 2.13 1.12 -8.43
C GLY A 68 1.64 2.48 -7.94
N GLU A 69 0.51 2.53 -7.22
CA GLU A 69 -0.02 3.76 -6.62
C GLU A 69 0.95 4.30 -5.56
N LEU A 70 1.53 3.42 -4.75
CA LEU A 70 2.56 3.78 -3.77
C LEU A 70 3.80 4.37 -4.44
N GLN A 71 4.25 3.79 -5.56
CA GLN A 71 5.37 4.31 -6.36
C GLN A 71 5.06 5.69 -6.95
N HIS A 72 3.85 5.88 -7.50
CA HIS A 72 3.39 7.17 -8.01
C HIS A 72 3.28 8.22 -6.88
N PHE A 73 2.75 7.83 -5.73
CA PHE A 73 2.59 8.69 -4.56
C PHE A 73 3.94 9.21 -4.02
N GLY A 74 4.98 8.37 -4.07
CA GLY A 74 6.35 8.73 -3.72
C GLY A 74 7.07 9.62 -4.76
N GLY A 75 6.70 9.51 -6.03
CA GLY A 75 7.32 10.25 -7.14
C GLY A 75 6.76 11.66 -7.37
N ASP A 76 5.45 11.87 -7.21
CA ASP A 76 4.79 13.17 -7.46
C ASP A 76 4.85 14.14 -6.26
N SER A 77 5.12 13.64 -5.06
CA SER A 77 5.34 14.48 -3.90
C SER A 77 6.80 14.95 -3.88
N ILE A 78 7.07 16.13 -4.42
CA ILE A 78 8.37 16.86 -4.44
C ILE A 78 9.06 16.92 -3.04
N ALA A 79 8.39 16.55 -1.96
CA ALA A 79 8.90 16.49 -0.60
C ALA A 79 9.61 15.17 -0.18
N ASN A 80 9.47 14.05 -0.89
CA ASN A 80 9.95 12.73 -0.42
C ASN A 80 11.05 12.11 -1.28
N LYS A 81 12.30 12.58 -1.12
CA LYS A 81 13.51 11.74 -1.31
C LYS A 81 13.65 10.67 -0.21
N GLY A 82 12.54 10.14 0.30
CA GLY A 82 12.50 9.36 1.53
C GLY A 82 11.32 8.41 1.55
N HIS A 83 11.53 7.20 1.04
CA HIS A 83 10.61 6.06 1.21
C HIS A 83 10.28 5.80 2.70
N GLY A 84 11.07 6.34 3.64
CA GLY A 84 10.97 6.04 5.07
C GLY A 84 9.79 6.63 5.84
N LEU A 85 9.19 7.75 5.42
CA LEU A 85 8.08 8.37 6.19
C LEU A 85 6.72 7.71 5.90
N LEU A 86 6.40 7.45 4.64
CA LEU A 86 5.16 6.72 4.30
C LEU A 86 5.21 5.28 4.78
N TYR A 87 6.35 4.62 4.61
CA TYR A 87 6.56 3.26 5.10
C TYR A 87 6.39 3.16 6.62
N ARG A 88 6.92 4.13 7.39
CA ARG A 88 6.72 4.16 8.85
C ARG A 88 5.28 4.38 9.24
N SER A 89 4.54 5.27 8.58
CA SER A 89 3.12 5.51 8.87
C SER A 89 2.27 4.29 8.51
N VAL A 90 2.47 3.73 7.32
CA VAL A 90 1.82 2.48 6.89
C VAL A 90 2.14 1.34 7.88
N LEU A 91 3.40 1.13 8.25
CA LEU A 91 3.75 0.13 9.25
C LEU A 91 3.17 0.43 10.63
N HIS A 92 3.09 1.69 11.04
CA HIS A 92 2.50 2.09 12.31
C HIS A 92 1.00 1.77 12.35
N ASP A 93 0.29 2.06 11.27
CA ASP A 93 -1.15 1.77 11.15
C ASP A 93 -1.39 0.26 11.03
N LEU A 94 -0.56 -0.47 10.28
CA LEU A 94 -0.58 -1.93 10.26
C LEU A 94 -0.24 -2.56 11.62
N LYS A 95 0.63 -1.94 12.43
CA LYS A 95 0.97 -2.37 13.81
C LYS A 95 -0.19 -2.20 14.79
N SER A 96 -1.07 -1.24 14.54
CA SER A 96 -2.31 -1.03 15.32
C SER A 96 -3.36 -2.11 15.00
N ILE A 97 -3.38 -2.57 13.74
CA ILE A 97 -4.40 -3.50 13.23
C ILE A 97 -4.00 -4.98 13.43
N SER A 98 -2.70 -5.29 13.46
CA SER A 98 -2.20 -6.66 13.65
C SER A 98 -1.87 -6.98 15.11
N GLY A 99 -2.70 -7.82 15.74
CA GLY A 99 -2.42 -8.41 17.05
C GLY A 99 -1.03 -9.06 17.10
N GLN A 100 -0.31 -8.81 18.20
CA GLN A 100 1.12 -9.00 18.52
C GLN A 100 1.92 -10.20 17.94
N ARG A 101 1.33 -11.21 17.29
CA ARG A 101 1.98 -12.51 17.03
C ARG A 101 2.87 -12.56 15.79
N ALA A 102 2.59 -11.75 14.76
CA ALA A 102 3.43 -11.67 13.54
C ALA A 102 4.71 -10.82 13.71
N LYS A 103 4.83 -10.12 14.85
CA LYS A 103 5.87 -9.09 15.10
C LYS A 103 7.29 -9.62 15.20
N ARG A 104 7.52 -10.87 15.62
CA ARG A 104 8.90 -11.40 15.77
C ARG A 104 9.49 -11.81 14.43
N SER A 105 8.72 -12.48 13.58
CA SER A 105 9.24 -13.06 12.33
C SER A 105 9.72 -12.01 11.32
N LEU A 106 8.95 -10.93 11.12
CA LEU A 106 9.32 -9.87 10.15
C LEU A 106 10.46 -8.98 10.68
N LEU A 107 10.44 -8.61 11.97
CA LEU A 107 11.54 -7.84 12.57
C LEU A 107 12.84 -8.64 12.67
N ASP A 108 12.78 -9.96 12.93
CA ASP A 108 13.97 -10.82 12.93
C ASP A 108 14.50 -11.08 11.51
N GLN A 109 13.64 -11.16 10.49
CA GLN A 109 14.06 -11.28 9.09
C GLN A 109 14.74 -10.00 8.58
N MET A 110 14.28 -8.83 9.02
CA MET A 110 14.83 -7.54 8.58
C MET A 110 16.07 -7.07 9.37
N LYS A 111 16.35 -7.64 10.55
CA LYS A 111 17.55 -7.33 11.36
C LYS A 111 18.77 -8.19 11.03
N ARG A 112 18.63 -9.20 10.17
CA ARG A 112 19.71 -10.13 9.77
C ARG A 112 20.33 -9.82 8.40
N ARG A 113 20.07 -8.65 7.84
CA ARG A 113 20.75 -8.13 6.63
C ARG A 113 21.28 -6.73 6.90
#